data_AF-A0A935Y4T6-F1
#
_entry.id   AF-A0A935Y4T6-F1
#
_cell.length_a   1.000
_cell.length_b   1.000
_cell.length_c   1.000
_cell.angle_alpha   90.00
_cell.angle_beta   90.00
_cell.angle_gamma   90.00
#
_symmetry.space_group_name_H-M   'P 1'
#
loop_
_entity.id
_entity.type
_entity.pdbx_description
1 polymer ?
#
loop_
_entity_poly.entity_id
_entity_poly.type
_entity_poly.pdbx_seq_one_letter_code
_entity_poly.pdbx_strand_id
1 'polypeptide(L)'
;MKHNLYFIRHGETDENVKRIVQGCGVDSVLNENGLNQGKKFYEHYKNIGFKKMYCSALKRTYQTIQSFEKSHGKIQSDRRLNEISWGEHEGKSGGEEFMRKYFLSLTPGNLVIILQKQLVVKVQKNWKPDVKVFWMIWIIILEGIL
;
A
#
# COMPACT_ATOMS: atom_id res chain seq x y z
N MET A 1 -12.15 -16.98 -18.39
CA MET A 1 -12.33 -17.01 -16.92
C MET A 1 -12.17 -15.59 -16.38
N LYS A 2 -12.93 -15.19 -15.35
CA LYS A 2 -12.81 -13.87 -14.72
C LYS A 2 -11.90 -13.99 -13.50
N HIS A 3 -10.92 -13.10 -13.39
CA HIS A 3 -10.03 -12.99 -12.24
C HIS A 3 -10.35 -11.70 -11.49
N ASN A 4 -10.38 -11.75 -10.15
CA ASN A 4 -10.50 -10.56 -9.32
C ASN A 4 -9.12 -10.21 -8.77
N LEU A 5 -8.71 -8.96 -8.98
CA LEU A 5 -7.47 -8.41 -8.44
C LEU A 5 -7.80 -7.42 -7.33
N TYR A 6 -7.11 -7.56 -6.20
CA TYR A 6 -7.25 -6.69 -5.04
C TYR A 6 -5.93 -5.97 -4.83
N PHE A 7 -5.99 -4.64 -4.81
CA PHE A 7 -4.85 -3.78 -4.53
C PHE A 7 -5.07 -3.10 -3.19
N ILE A 8 -4.10 -3.23 -2.28
CA ILE A 8 -4.14 -2.55 -0.98
C ILE A 8 -2.83 -1.82 -0.72
N ARG A 9 -2.90 -0.79 0.14
CA ARG A 9 -1.73 -0.14 0.72
C ARG A 9 -1.22 -0.94 1.91
N HIS A 10 0.07 -0.81 2.21
CA HIS A 10 0.58 -1.18 3.52
C HIS A 10 -0.09 -0.35 4.64
N GLY A 11 -0.12 -0.89 5.85
CA GLY A 11 -0.56 -0.17 7.05
C GLY A 11 0.40 0.96 7.44
N GLU A 12 -0.01 1.79 8.40
CA GLU A 12 0.80 2.91 8.88
C GLU A 12 2.17 2.51 9.49
N THR A 13 3.17 3.35 9.26
CA THR A 13 4.52 3.30 9.84
C THR A 13 4.81 4.59 10.62
N ASP A 14 5.80 4.60 11.51
CA ASP A 14 6.18 5.82 12.23
C ASP A 14 6.69 6.92 11.28
N GLU A 15 7.33 6.52 10.19
CA GLU A 15 7.77 7.40 9.12
C GLU A 15 6.59 8.06 8.41
N ASN A 16 5.44 7.38 8.26
CA ASN A 16 4.23 8.03 7.74
C ASN A 16 3.75 9.14 8.68
N VAL A 17 3.69 8.86 9.99
CA VAL A 17 3.27 9.83 11.02
C VAL A 17 4.21 11.05 11.04
N LYS A 18 5.52 10.80 10.95
CA LYS A 18 6.58 11.83 10.92
C LYS A 18 6.70 12.54 9.57
N ARG A 19 5.89 12.16 8.57
CA ARG A 19 5.97 12.67 7.18
C ARG A 19 7.36 12.50 6.57
N ILE A 20 8.03 11.40 6.88
CA ILE A 20 9.32 11.03 6.31
C ILE A 20 9.08 10.37 4.95
N VAL A 21 9.88 10.75 3.95
CA VAL A 21 9.84 10.17 2.61
C VAL A 21 10.31 8.73 2.67
N GLN A 22 9.47 7.83 2.16
CA GLN A 22 9.73 6.40 2.11
C GLN A 22 9.70 5.91 0.66
N GLY A 23 10.78 5.25 0.27
CA GLY A 23 10.91 4.50 -0.97
C GLY A 23 11.38 3.10 -0.69
N CYS A 24 11.99 2.46 -1.69
CA CYS A 24 12.54 1.12 -1.52
C CYS A 24 13.78 1.02 -0.63
N GLY A 25 14.52 2.10 -0.40
CA GLY A 25 15.69 2.11 0.49
C GLY A 25 15.34 2.35 1.97
N VAL A 26 14.09 2.70 2.29
CA VAL A 26 13.58 2.74 3.68
C VAL A 26 12.70 1.52 3.93
N ASP A 27 13.26 0.48 4.52
CA ASP A 27 12.54 -0.77 4.85
C ASP A 27 11.90 -0.72 6.25
N SER A 28 10.99 0.24 6.42
CA SER A 28 10.23 0.48 7.66
C SER A 28 9.27 -0.67 7.98
N VAL A 29 8.96 -0.80 9.28
CA VAL A 29 7.95 -1.71 9.81
C VAL A 29 6.67 -0.96 10.13
N LEU A 30 5.55 -1.69 10.18
CA LEU A 30 4.29 -1.14 10.66
C LEU A 30 4.40 -0.72 12.13
N ASN A 31 3.78 0.41 12.47
CA ASN A 31 3.56 0.79 13.85
C ASN A 31 2.32 0.07 14.42
N GLU A 32 1.96 0.31 15.68
CA GLU A 32 0.81 -0.35 16.32
C GLU A 32 -0.50 -0.12 15.55
N ASN A 33 -0.71 1.09 15.05
CA ASN A 33 -1.88 1.42 14.23
C ASN A 33 -1.88 0.65 12.90
N GLY A 34 -0.73 0.58 12.22
CA GLY A 34 -0.55 -0.21 10.99
C GLY A 34 -0.78 -1.70 11.20
N LEU A 35 -0.30 -2.27 12.29
CA LEU A 35 -0.56 -3.67 12.66
C LEU A 35 -2.06 -3.91 12.89
N ASN A 36 -2.74 -3.00 13.58
CA ASN A 36 -4.20 -3.07 13.78
C ASN A 36 -4.97 -2.93 12.46
N GLN A 37 -4.49 -2.09 11.52
CA GLN A 37 -5.05 -1.99 10.18
C GLN A 37 -4.92 -3.32 9.42
N GLY A 38 -3.73 -3.94 9.44
CA GLY A 38 -3.51 -5.27 8.85
C GLY A 38 -4.40 -6.36 9.47
N LYS A 39 -4.58 -6.33 10.80
CA LYS A 39 -5.50 -7.24 11.50
C LYS A 39 -6.96 -7.03 11.06
N LYS A 40 -7.45 -5.80 11.01
CA LYS A 40 -8.81 -5.49 10.54
C LYS A 40 -9.02 -5.90 9.09
N PHE A 41 -8.01 -5.70 8.25
CA PHE A 41 -8.02 -6.16 6.86
C PHE A 41 -8.16 -7.68 6.80
N TYR A 42 -7.36 -8.42 7.56
CA TYR A 42 -7.49 -9.87 7.66
C TYR A 42 -8.90 -10.30 8.10
N GLU A 43 -9.42 -9.77 9.21
CA GLU A 43 -10.72 -10.17 9.73
C GLU A 43 -11.86 -9.97 8.72
N HIS A 44 -11.79 -8.91 7.92
CA HIS A 44 -12.79 -8.62 6.90
C HIS A 44 -12.68 -9.52 5.67
N TYR A 45 -11.46 -9.85 5.23
CA TYR A 45 -11.21 -10.49 3.94
C TYR A 45 -10.76 -11.96 4.02
N LYS A 46 -10.56 -12.53 5.22
CA LYS A 46 -10.09 -13.91 5.43
C LYS A 46 -10.98 -15.02 4.84
N ASN A 47 -12.23 -14.70 4.47
CA ASN A 47 -13.15 -15.66 3.87
C ASN A 47 -13.15 -15.59 2.33
N ILE A 48 -12.39 -14.66 1.73
CA ILE A 48 -12.20 -14.62 0.28
C ILE A 48 -11.17 -15.68 -0.09
N GLY A 49 -11.49 -16.57 -1.03
CA GLY A 49 -10.58 -17.61 -1.50
C GLY A 49 -9.42 -17.09 -2.37
N PHE A 50 -8.54 -16.26 -1.81
CA PHE A 50 -7.32 -15.82 -2.47
C PHE A 50 -6.45 -17.02 -2.83
N LYS A 51 -6.14 -17.16 -4.12
CA LYS A 51 -5.30 -18.24 -4.66
C LYS A 51 -3.84 -17.83 -4.77
N LYS A 52 -3.59 -16.54 -5.00
CA LYS A 52 -2.23 -15.99 -5.03
C LYS A 52 -2.20 -14.69 -4.27
N MET A 53 -1.11 -14.48 -3.54
CA MET A 53 -0.90 -13.30 -2.73
C MET A 53 0.52 -12.80 -2.97
N TYR A 54 0.63 -11.53 -3.31
CA TYR A 54 1.88 -10.87 -3.65
C TYR A 54 2.07 -9.62 -2.82
N CYS A 55 3.27 -9.39 -2.32
CA CYS A 55 3.66 -8.12 -1.72
C CYS A 55 5.00 -7.66 -2.30
N SER A 56 5.35 -6.41 -2.05
CA SER A 56 6.72 -5.96 -2.29
C SER A 56 7.72 -6.70 -1.39
N ALA A 57 9.00 -6.52 -1.62
CA ALA A 57 10.03 -7.04 -0.72
C ALA A 57 10.16 -6.24 0.59
N LEU A 58 9.33 -5.22 0.81
CA LEU A 58 9.38 -4.33 1.96
C LEU A 58 8.56 -4.86 3.14
N LYS A 59 9.11 -4.79 4.36
CA LYS A 59 8.52 -5.31 5.60
C LYS A 59 7.11 -4.79 5.84
N ARG A 60 6.89 -3.48 5.70
CA ARG A 60 5.56 -2.86 5.85
C ARG A 60 4.49 -3.54 4.99
N THR A 61 4.81 -3.92 3.75
CA THR A 61 3.84 -4.59 2.88
C THR A 61 3.58 -6.03 3.31
N TYR A 62 4.62 -6.77 3.67
CA TYR A 62 4.48 -8.13 4.17
C TYR A 62 3.67 -8.16 5.48
N GLN A 63 4.04 -7.35 6.47
CA GLN A 63 3.37 -7.27 7.78
C GLN A 63 1.88 -6.91 7.67
N THR A 64 1.49 -6.18 6.61
CA THR A 64 0.09 -5.80 6.37
C THR A 64 -0.79 -7.03 6.07
N ILE A 65 -0.24 -8.03 5.38
CA ILE A 65 -0.99 -9.22 4.95
C ILE A 65 -0.50 -10.54 5.52
N GLN A 66 0.54 -10.53 6.36
CA GLN A 66 1.14 -11.75 6.93
C GLN A 66 0.12 -12.69 7.58
N SER A 67 -0.97 -12.16 8.16
CA SER A 67 -2.04 -12.95 8.77
C SER A 67 -2.73 -13.90 7.79
N PHE A 68 -2.71 -13.59 6.49
CA PHE A 68 -3.28 -14.46 5.46
C PHE A 68 -2.45 -15.73 5.21
N GLU A 69 -1.15 -15.77 5.53
CA GLU A 69 -0.33 -16.95 5.22
C GLU A 69 -0.85 -18.22 5.88
N LYS A 70 -1.35 -18.07 7.11
CA LYS A 70 -1.88 -19.19 7.89
C LYS A 70 -3.13 -19.82 7.26
N SER A 71 -3.93 -19.04 6.53
CA SER A 71 -5.21 -19.49 5.98
C SER A 71 -5.23 -19.63 4.46
N HIS A 72 -4.36 -18.94 3.74
CA HIS A 72 -4.36 -18.87 2.27
C HIS A 72 -3.04 -19.31 1.64
N GLY A 73 -2.06 -19.72 2.45
CA GLY A 73 -0.76 -20.18 2.00
C GLY A 73 0.25 -19.05 1.75
N LYS A 74 1.40 -19.41 1.20
CA LYS A 74 2.58 -18.55 1.11
C LYS A 74 2.31 -17.22 0.39
N ILE A 75 2.75 -16.11 0.98
CA ILE A 75 2.83 -14.81 0.30
C ILE A 75 4.10 -14.77 -0.55
N GLN A 76 3.98 -14.31 -1.79
CA GLN A 76 5.10 -14.15 -2.71
C GLN A 76 5.60 -12.71 -2.68
N SER A 77 6.80 -12.50 -2.13
CA SER A 77 7.47 -11.20 -2.20
C SER A 77 8.11 -10.99 -3.57
N ASP A 78 7.87 -9.83 -4.17
CA ASP A 78 8.41 -9.45 -5.48
C ASP A 78 8.99 -8.04 -5.44
N ARG A 79 10.30 -7.90 -5.70
CA ARG A 79 11.00 -6.61 -5.70
C ARG A 79 10.49 -5.66 -6.79
N ARG A 80 9.85 -6.18 -7.84
CA ARG A 80 9.22 -5.36 -8.89
C ARG A 80 8.00 -4.58 -8.37
N LEU A 81 7.45 -4.99 -7.22
CA LEU A 81 6.38 -4.29 -6.51
C LEU A 81 6.89 -3.31 -5.45
N ASN A 82 8.22 -3.13 -5.32
CA ASN A 82 8.76 -2.13 -4.41
C ASN A 82 8.33 -0.72 -4.82
N GLU A 83 8.13 0.12 -3.81
CA GLU A 83 7.98 1.55 -4.02
C GLU A 83 9.20 2.11 -4.79
N ILE A 84 8.99 3.20 -5.51
CA ILE A 84 10.10 3.87 -6.22
C ILE A 84 11.19 4.28 -5.23
N SER A 85 12.45 4.29 -5.69
CA SER A 85 13.50 4.91 -4.89
C SER A 85 13.37 6.43 -4.96
N TRP A 86 13.49 7.08 -3.81
CA TRP A 86 13.60 8.55 -3.73
C TRP A 86 15.06 9.02 -3.61
N GLY A 87 16.03 8.12 -3.78
CA GLY A 87 17.45 8.43 -3.72
C GLY A 87 17.83 9.16 -2.43
N GLU A 88 18.51 10.29 -2.55
CA GLU A 88 18.96 11.09 -1.42
C GLU A 88 17.84 11.69 -0.56
N HIS A 89 16.58 11.63 -1.00
CA HIS A 89 15.44 12.16 -0.26
C HIS A 89 14.84 11.14 0.72
N GLU A 90 15.20 9.87 0.60
CA GLU A 90 14.75 8.83 1.51
C GLU A 90 15.21 9.09 2.95
N GLY A 91 14.32 8.84 3.92
CA GLY A 91 14.60 9.06 5.34
C GLY A 91 14.58 10.54 5.78
N LYS A 92 14.36 11.48 4.85
CA LYS A 92 14.23 12.91 5.16
C LYS A 92 12.77 13.31 5.33
N SER A 93 12.54 14.40 6.06
CA SER A 93 11.21 15.01 6.17
C SER A 93 10.73 15.46 4.79
N GLY A 94 9.61 14.92 4.34
CA GLY A 94 8.90 15.33 3.14
C GLY A 94 8.08 16.59 3.43
N GLY A 95 8.74 17.68 3.82
CA GLY A 95 8.08 18.95 4.10
C GLY A 95 7.16 19.40 2.95
N GLU A 96 6.19 20.27 3.24
CA GLU A 96 5.16 20.68 2.27
C GLU A 96 5.73 21.18 0.93
N GLU A 97 6.89 21.82 0.95
CA GLU A 97 7.56 22.32 -0.24
C GLU A 97 8.18 21.22 -1.10
N PHE A 98 8.89 20.26 -0.49
CA PHE A 98 9.39 19.05 -1.17
C PHE A 98 8.22 18.40 -1.90
N MET A 99 7.20 18.12 -1.13
CA MET A 99 5.97 17.50 -1.56
C MET A 99 5.25 18.22 -2.70
N ARG A 100 5.13 19.55 -2.64
CA ARG A 100 4.55 20.38 -3.71
C ARG A 100 5.41 20.34 -4.98
N LYS A 101 6.72 20.48 -4.85
CA LYS A 101 7.66 20.52 -5.98
C LYS A 101 7.70 19.19 -6.71
N TYR A 102 7.71 18.08 -5.98
CA TYR A 102 7.79 16.75 -6.60
C TYR A 102 6.45 16.30 -7.20
N PHE A 103 5.30 16.58 -6.56
CA PHE A 103 4.00 16.31 -7.16
C PHE A 103 3.84 17.00 -8.52
N LEU A 104 4.32 18.22 -8.68
CA LEU A 104 4.28 18.95 -9.95
C LEU A 104 5.31 18.43 -10.96
N SER A 105 6.44 17.89 -10.51
CA SER A 105 7.51 17.36 -11.39
C SER A 105 7.20 15.98 -11.98
N LEU A 106 6.40 15.16 -11.28
CA LEU A 106 5.94 13.85 -11.77
C LEU A 106 4.81 13.99 -12.81
N THR A 107 4.44 15.21 -13.19
CA THR A 107 3.35 15.51 -14.12
C THR A 107 3.73 16.37 -15.32
N PRO A 108 4.63 15.93 -16.21
CA PRO A 108 4.68 16.51 -17.54
C PRO A 108 3.60 15.83 -18.41
N GLY A 109 2.42 16.44 -18.49
CA GLY A 109 1.37 16.06 -19.44
C GLY A 109 0.50 14.87 -19.00
N ASN A 110 -0.76 15.16 -18.67
CA ASN A 110 -1.92 14.27 -18.76
C ASN A 110 -1.72 12.75 -18.50
N LEU A 111 -1.24 12.34 -17.31
CA LEU A 111 -1.61 11.05 -16.72
C LEU A 111 -1.27 10.92 -15.23
N VAL A 112 -1.69 11.88 -14.39
CA VAL A 112 -1.97 11.50 -13.00
C VAL A 112 -3.40 11.06 -12.96
N ILE A 113 -3.54 9.74 -12.89
CA ILE A 113 -4.72 9.08 -12.36
C ILE A 113 -4.87 9.54 -10.89
N ILE A 114 -5.36 10.78 -10.72
CA ILE A 114 -6.18 11.16 -9.57
C ILE A 114 -7.51 10.47 -9.86
N LEU A 115 -7.63 9.18 -9.54
CA LEU A 115 -8.95 8.56 -9.51
C LEU A 115 -9.65 8.96 -8.23
N GLN A 116 -10.14 10.20 -8.21
CA GLN A 116 -11.50 10.38 -7.71
C GLN A 116 -12.40 9.51 -8.59
N LYS A 117 -13.00 8.48 -7.98
CA LYS A 117 -14.00 7.57 -8.57
C LYS A 117 -13.50 6.63 -9.69
N GLN A 118 -12.78 5.59 -9.30
CA GLN A 118 -13.03 4.17 -9.65
C GLN A 118 -11.74 3.37 -9.48
N LEU A 119 -11.56 2.71 -8.33
CA LEU A 119 -10.86 1.43 -8.33
C LEU A 119 -11.98 0.40 -8.15
N VAL A 120 -12.30 -0.37 -9.18
CA VAL A 120 -13.17 -1.54 -9.01
C VAL A 120 -12.34 -2.64 -8.36
N VAL A 121 -12.05 -2.47 -7.08
CA VAL A 121 -12.20 -3.61 -6.17
C VAL A 121 -13.72 -3.82 -6.07
N LYS A 122 -14.19 -4.92 -5.50
CA LYS A 122 -15.34 -4.79 -4.60
C LYS A 122 -14.91 -3.84 -3.47
N VAL A 123 -14.74 -2.55 -3.76
CA VAL A 123 -14.64 -1.49 -2.76
C VAL A 123 -16.07 -1.43 -2.25
N GLN A 124 -16.37 -2.17 -1.20
CA GLN A 124 -17.53 -1.83 -0.40
C GLN A 124 -17.38 -0.35 -0.06
N LYS A 125 -18.32 0.45 -0.56
CA LYS A 125 -18.31 1.93 -0.59
C LYS A 125 -18.33 2.61 0.80
N ASN A 126 -17.97 1.92 1.87
CA ASN A 126 -18.23 2.35 3.26
C ASN A 126 -16.96 2.47 4.12
N TRP A 127 -15.83 2.91 3.57
CA TRP A 127 -14.71 3.38 4.41
C TRP A 127 -14.92 4.86 4.75
N LYS A 128 -15.09 5.20 6.03
CA LYS A 128 -15.28 6.58 6.50
C LYS A 128 -13.95 7.37 6.45
N PRO A 129 -13.92 8.61 5.94
CA PRO A 129 -12.69 9.34 5.64
C PRO A 129 -12.35 10.37 6.72
N ASP A 130 -11.78 9.95 7.85
CA ASP A 130 -11.24 10.89 8.86
C ASP A 130 -9.70 10.90 8.94
N VAL A 131 -9.03 10.51 7.85
CA VAL A 131 -7.57 10.65 7.74
C VAL A 131 -7.27 11.41 6.46
N LYS A 132 -6.67 12.60 6.59
CA LYS A 132 -6.06 13.34 5.47
C LYS A 132 -4.86 12.52 4.96
N VAL A 133 -5.13 11.53 4.10
CA VAL A 133 -4.10 10.69 3.49
C VAL A 133 -3.54 11.42 2.29
N PHE A 134 -2.41 12.08 2.49
CA PHE A 134 -1.47 12.33 1.40
C PHE A 134 -0.46 11.17 1.34
N TRP A 135 0.11 10.94 0.15
CA TRP A 135 1.36 10.22 -0.16
C TRP A 135 1.23 8.78 -0.73
N MET A 136 1.54 8.74 -2.05
CA MET A 136 1.95 7.67 -2.99
C MET A 136 3.12 6.81 -2.48
N ILE A 137 3.37 5.51 -2.80
CA ILE A 137 3.00 4.56 -3.87
C ILE A 137 2.74 3.16 -3.26
N TRP A 138 2.09 2.29 -4.04
CA TRP A 138 1.29 1.12 -3.68
C TRP A 138 1.95 -0.15 -4.26
N ILE A 139 1.83 -1.36 -3.72
CA ILE A 139 0.79 -2.33 -4.10
C ILE A 139 1.06 -3.66 -3.36
N ILE A 140 0.02 -4.24 -2.75
CA ILE A 140 -0.08 -5.67 -2.46
C ILE A 140 -1.19 -6.22 -3.35
N ILE A 141 -0.92 -7.28 -4.11
CA ILE A 141 -1.87 -7.89 -5.04
C ILE A 141 -2.36 -9.21 -4.47
N LEU A 142 -3.67 -9.36 -4.29
CA LEU A 142 -4.29 -10.65 -4.01
C LEU A 142 -5.16 -11.05 -5.21
N GLU A 143 -5.00 -12.27 -5.70
CA GLU A 143 -5.76 -12.84 -6.82
C GLU A 143 -6.82 -13.81 -6.28
N GLY A 144 -8.10 -13.54 -6.54
CA GLY A 144 -9.23 -14.41 -6.19
C GLY A 144 -9.96 -14.96 -7.43
N ILE A 145 -10.49 -16.18 -7.33
CA ILE A 145 -11.35 -16.82 -8.33
C ILE A 145 -12.79 -16.85 -7.78
N LEU A 146 -13.78 -16.55 -8.64
CA LEU A 146 -15.22 -16.69 -8.34
C LEU A 146 -15.65 -18.15 -8.43
#